data_AF-A0A1I6TLR4-F1
#
_entry.id   AF-A0A1I6TLR4-F1
#
_cell.length_a   1.000
_cell.length_b   1.000
_cell.length_c   1.000
_cell.angle_alpha   90.00
_cell.angle_beta   90.00
_cell.angle_gamma   90.00
#
_symmetry.space_group_name_H-M   'P 1'
#
loop_
_entity.id
_entity.type
_entity.pdbx_description
1 polymer ?
#
loop_
_entity_poly.entity_id
_entity_poly.type
_entity_poly.pdbx_seq_one_letter_code
_entity_poly.pdbx_strand_id
1 'polypeptide(L)'
;MKTFFSFLLTFFLSSSLLLAQQTNNLQGAYLGKGGDTNVLWLLVDGYLSHIYYTDDTYKGTTGGPYTFDGQKITLKVEYDDMTEDLSTIGQELTFPVSKDGDNLQTGGITLVKQAAKNQDLDGLWHITGRKQGDNIVQIHQTGTRKTIKLLVDGYFQWMAIDPGAKTFSGTGGGHYTFIDGKYGEHILFFSRDNSRVDAHLSFDGEIKNGEWHHSGLSSKGDPIYEIWSRDTQ
;
A
#
# COMPACT_ATOMS: atom_id res chain seq x y z
N MET A 1 3.22 79.42 1.48
CA MET A 1 2.54 78.15 1.80
C MET A 1 2.65 77.24 0.59
N LYS A 2 3.45 76.17 0.67
CA LYS A 2 3.62 75.19 -0.40
C LYS A 2 2.77 73.96 -0.04
N THR A 3 1.74 73.69 -0.81
CA THR A 3 0.87 72.52 -0.66
C THR A 3 1.49 71.32 -1.37
N PHE A 4 1.88 70.30 -0.61
CA PHE A 4 2.31 69.00 -1.13
C PHE A 4 1.10 68.18 -1.57
N PHE A 5 1.07 67.78 -2.83
CA PHE A 5 0.11 66.82 -3.38
C PHE A 5 0.65 65.40 -3.10
N SER A 6 -0.07 64.60 -2.32
CA SER A 6 0.29 63.22 -2.00
C SER A 6 -0.25 62.29 -3.09
N PHE A 7 0.64 61.54 -3.74
CA PHE A 7 0.30 60.54 -4.76
C PHE A 7 0.10 59.19 -4.06
N LEU A 8 -1.13 58.70 -3.99
CA LEU A 8 -1.44 57.39 -3.43
C LEU A 8 -1.32 56.33 -4.54
N LEU A 9 -0.23 55.57 -4.51
CA LEU A 9 0.04 54.46 -5.43
C LEU A 9 -0.71 53.21 -4.96
N THR A 10 -1.82 52.87 -5.60
CA THR A 10 -2.58 51.64 -5.34
C THR A 10 -1.89 50.45 -5.98
N PHE A 11 -1.21 49.63 -5.16
CA PHE A 11 -0.71 48.31 -5.55
C PHE A 11 -1.90 47.34 -5.66
N PHE A 12 -2.25 46.94 -6.88
CA PHE A 12 -3.12 45.77 -7.10
C PHE A 12 -2.29 44.51 -6.82
N LEU A 13 -2.44 43.94 -5.62
CA LEU A 13 -2.02 42.55 -5.36
C LEU A 13 -3.00 41.63 -6.09
N SER A 14 -2.59 41.14 -7.27
CA SER A 14 -3.21 39.98 -7.89
C SER A 14 -2.88 38.75 -7.05
N SER A 15 -3.78 38.40 -6.14
CA SER A 15 -3.79 37.12 -5.44
C SER A 15 -4.08 36.02 -6.45
N SER A 16 -3.03 35.41 -6.98
CA SER A 16 -3.13 34.08 -7.58
C SER A 16 -3.58 33.12 -6.49
N LEU A 17 -4.89 32.81 -6.48
CA LEU A 17 -5.41 31.65 -5.77
C LEU A 17 -4.70 30.42 -6.33
N LEU A 18 -3.68 29.95 -5.62
CA LEU A 18 -3.28 28.55 -5.70
C LEU A 18 -4.50 27.75 -5.23
N LEU A 19 -5.29 27.26 -6.18
CA LEU A 19 -6.17 26.13 -5.90
C LEU A 19 -5.23 25.01 -5.48
N ALA A 20 -5.12 24.77 -4.17
CA ALA A 20 -4.65 23.50 -3.68
C ALA A 20 -5.48 22.45 -4.41
N GLN A 21 -4.86 21.67 -5.31
CA GLN A 21 -5.51 20.50 -5.85
C GLN A 21 -5.89 19.67 -4.63
N GLN A 22 -7.19 19.62 -4.36
CA GLN A 22 -7.75 18.72 -3.37
C GLN A 22 -7.36 17.34 -3.88
N THR A 23 -6.32 16.75 -3.28
CA THR A 23 -5.95 15.37 -3.57
C THR A 23 -7.14 14.54 -3.16
N ASN A 24 -7.93 14.13 -4.15
CA ASN A 24 -8.99 13.16 -3.97
C ASN A 24 -8.29 11.83 -3.65
N ASN A 25 -7.83 11.67 -2.41
CA ASN A 25 -7.10 10.49 -1.97
C ASN A 25 -8.06 9.31 -1.94
N LEU A 26 -8.20 8.65 -3.08
CA LEU A 26 -8.90 7.38 -3.21
C LEU A 26 -8.15 6.37 -2.34
N GLN A 27 -8.67 6.08 -1.15
CA GLN A 27 -8.01 5.22 -0.17
C GLN A 27 -8.89 4.04 0.25
N GLY A 28 -8.20 2.97 0.62
CA GLY A 28 -8.63 1.80 1.35
C GLY A 28 -8.86 0.56 0.51
N ALA A 29 -9.58 -0.40 1.06
CA ALA A 29 -9.77 -1.70 0.42
C ALA A 29 -11.01 -1.71 -0.48
N TYR A 30 -10.87 -2.24 -1.69
CA TYR A 30 -11.96 -2.45 -2.65
C TYR A 30 -11.89 -3.87 -3.19
N LEU A 31 -13.00 -4.59 -3.14
CA LEU A 31 -13.07 -6.00 -3.50
C LEU A 31 -14.14 -6.21 -4.56
N GLY A 32 -13.75 -6.82 -5.68
CA GLY A 32 -14.67 -7.32 -6.69
C GLY A 32 -14.40 -8.78 -7.00
N LYS A 33 -15.14 -9.32 -7.96
CA LYS A 33 -14.99 -10.70 -8.42
C LYS A 33 -15.19 -10.79 -9.93
N GLY A 34 -14.30 -11.52 -10.60
CA GLY A 34 -14.40 -11.90 -12.01
C GLY A 34 -14.46 -13.41 -12.12
N GLY A 35 -15.66 -13.98 -12.28
CA GLY A 35 -15.84 -15.42 -12.19
C GLY A 35 -15.56 -15.94 -10.77
N ASP A 36 -14.60 -16.84 -10.64
CA ASP A 36 -14.12 -17.39 -9.35
C ASP A 36 -12.99 -16.56 -8.72
N THR A 37 -12.39 -15.63 -9.49
CA THR A 37 -11.23 -14.86 -9.06
C THR A 37 -11.66 -13.59 -8.32
N ASN A 38 -11.21 -13.47 -7.08
CA ASN A 38 -11.32 -12.25 -6.29
C ASN A 38 -10.30 -11.22 -6.80
N VAL A 39 -10.75 -9.97 -6.92
CA VAL A 39 -9.93 -8.82 -7.34
C VAL A 39 -9.91 -7.82 -6.19
N LEU A 40 -8.76 -7.68 -5.53
CA LEU A 40 -8.59 -6.81 -4.38
C LEU A 40 -7.66 -5.65 -4.72
N TRP A 41 -8.13 -4.43 -4.48
CA TRP A 41 -7.32 -3.22 -4.54
C TRP A 41 -7.10 -2.72 -3.11
N LEU A 42 -5.82 -2.56 -2.75
CA LEU A 42 -5.41 -1.89 -1.52
C LEU A 42 -4.77 -0.57 -1.90
N LEU A 43 -5.43 0.54 -1.55
CA LEU A 43 -4.89 1.88 -1.75
C LEU A 43 -4.59 2.50 -0.39
N VAL A 44 -3.33 2.84 -0.12
CA VAL A 44 -2.94 3.47 1.16
C VAL A 44 -1.65 4.25 0.96
N ASP A 45 -1.57 5.44 1.56
CA ASP A 45 -0.39 6.31 1.51
C ASP A 45 0.18 6.53 0.10
N GLY A 46 -0.70 6.70 -0.90
CA GLY A 46 -0.30 6.92 -2.29
C GLY A 46 0.25 5.69 -3.02
N TYR A 47 0.15 4.49 -2.42
CA TYR A 47 0.53 3.22 -3.01
C TYR A 47 -0.71 2.36 -3.31
N LEU A 48 -0.74 1.75 -4.49
CA LEU A 48 -1.78 0.82 -4.92
C LEU A 48 -1.16 -0.57 -5.02
N SER A 49 -1.83 -1.55 -4.46
CA SER A 49 -1.68 -2.94 -4.85
C SER A 49 -2.95 -3.49 -5.46
N HIS A 50 -2.82 -4.08 -6.63
CA HIS A 50 -3.86 -4.78 -7.36
C HIS A 50 -3.57 -6.28 -7.30
N ILE A 51 -4.47 -7.06 -6.68
CA ILE A 51 -4.22 -8.44 -6.29
C ILE A 51 -5.33 -9.34 -6.85
N TYR A 52 -4.92 -10.51 -7.35
CA TYR A 52 -5.80 -11.55 -7.86
C TYR A 52 -5.58 -12.86 -7.10
N TYR A 53 -6.65 -13.46 -6.61
CA TYR A 53 -6.63 -14.75 -5.93
C TYR A 53 -7.99 -15.46 -6.03
N THR A 54 -8.01 -16.79 -6.05
CA THR A 54 -9.22 -17.58 -5.78
C THR A 54 -9.27 -17.91 -4.30
N ASP A 55 -10.31 -18.60 -3.85
CA ASP A 55 -10.51 -18.91 -2.42
C ASP A 55 -9.38 -19.77 -1.81
N ASP A 56 -8.53 -20.40 -2.63
CA ASP A 56 -7.44 -21.29 -2.22
C ASP A 56 -6.10 -21.02 -2.93
N THR A 57 -6.03 -20.08 -3.88
CA THR A 57 -4.88 -19.95 -4.78
C THR A 57 -4.55 -18.49 -5.07
N TYR A 58 -3.30 -18.10 -4.80
CA TYR A 58 -2.75 -16.85 -5.31
C TYR A 58 -2.63 -16.89 -6.84
N LYS A 59 -3.03 -15.81 -7.54
CA LYS A 59 -2.97 -15.72 -9.01
C LYS A 59 -1.99 -14.67 -9.52
N GLY A 60 -1.76 -13.59 -8.78
CA GLY A 60 -0.83 -12.54 -9.18
C GLY A 60 -1.14 -11.19 -8.55
N THR A 61 -0.20 -10.25 -8.67
CA THR A 61 -0.32 -8.88 -8.21
C THR A 61 0.57 -7.92 -9.00
N THR A 62 0.08 -6.69 -9.16
CA THR A 62 0.88 -5.56 -9.63
C THR A 62 0.64 -4.37 -8.74
N GLY A 63 1.65 -3.52 -8.57
CA GLY A 63 1.52 -2.38 -7.69
C GLY A 63 2.70 -1.41 -7.75
N GLY A 64 2.53 -0.32 -7.00
CA GLY A 64 3.39 0.85 -7.07
C GLY A 64 2.69 2.13 -6.62
N PRO A 65 3.41 3.26 -6.62
CA PRO A 65 2.82 4.57 -6.41
C PRO A 65 1.73 4.86 -7.44
N TYR A 66 0.64 5.48 -7.01
CA TYR A 66 -0.46 5.86 -7.90
C TYR A 66 -0.86 7.32 -7.75
N THR A 67 -1.53 7.82 -8.78
CA THR A 67 -2.30 9.07 -8.75
C THR A 67 -3.72 8.81 -9.21
N PHE A 68 -4.67 9.63 -8.75
CA PHE A 68 -6.07 9.56 -9.15
C PHE A 68 -6.59 10.96 -9.47
N ASP A 69 -7.09 11.15 -10.69
CA ASP A 69 -7.60 12.44 -11.17
C ASP A 69 -9.13 12.57 -11.12
N GLY A 70 -9.82 11.56 -10.57
CA GLY A 70 -11.28 11.47 -10.54
C GLY A 70 -11.87 10.55 -11.61
N GLN A 71 -11.15 10.28 -12.69
CA GLN A 71 -11.61 9.49 -13.85
C GLN A 71 -10.69 8.30 -14.16
N LYS A 72 -9.42 8.38 -13.78
CA LYS A 72 -8.46 7.31 -13.98
C LYS A 72 -7.46 7.24 -12.84
N ILE A 73 -6.99 6.04 -12.58
CA ILE A 73 -5.81 5.78 -11.76
C ILE A 73 -4.62 5.60 -12.69
N THR A 74 -3.55 6.34 -12.45
CA THR A 74 -2.24 6.12 -13.09
C THR A 74 -1.33 5.45 -12.06
N LEU A 75 -0.95 4.21 -12.33
CA LEU A 75 -0.05 3.38 -11.53
C LEU A 75 1.35 3.43 -12.13
N LYS A 76 2.35 3.86 -11.35
CA LYS A 76 3.77 3.68 -11.70
C LYS A 76 4.21 2.30 -11.24
N VAL A 77 4.37 1.37 -12.15
CA VAL A 77 4.60 -0.05 -11.84
C VAL A 77 5.98 -0.24 -11.21
N GLU A 78 6.00 -0.70 -9.96
CA GLU A 78 7.23 -1.13 -9.28
C GLU A 78 7.41 -2.66 -9.30
N TYR A 79 6.30 -3.39 -9.39
CA TYR A 79 6.30 -4.83 -9.58
C TYR A 79 5.07 -5.27 -10.37
N ASP A 80 5.21 -6.38 -11.07
CA ASP A 80 4.16 -7.08 -11.78
C ASP A 80 4.58 -8.54 -11.90
N ASP A 81 3.94 -9.44 -11.16
CA ASP A 81 4.18 -10.88 -11.26
C ASP A 81 3.06 -11.62 -12.01
N MET A 82 2.18 -10.86 -12.66
CA MET A 82 1.09 -11.41 -13.48
C MET A 82 1.53 -11.72 -14.91
N THR A 83 2.72 -11.27 -15.30
CA THR A 83 3.30 -11.43 -16.63
C THR A 83 4.80 -11.72 -16.56
N GLU A 84 5.31 -12.47 -17.54
CA GLU A 84 6.76 -12.64 -17.73
C GLU A 84 7.40 -11.43 -18.44
N ASP A 85 6.59 -10.53 -19.00
CA ASP A 85 7.07 -9.31 -19.65
C ASP A 85 7.50 -8.26 -18.62
N LEU A 86 8.79 -8.28 -18.28
CA LEU A 86 9.39 -7.32 -17.36
C LEU A 86 9.49 -5.89 -17.93
N SER A 87 9.08 -5.64 -19.18
CA SER A 87 9.09 -4.30 -19.75
C SER A 87 8.06 -3.37 -19.10
N THR A 88 7.04 -3.92 -18.43
CA THR A 88 6.03 -3.16 -17.69
C THR A 88 6.60 -2.47 -16.46
N ILE A 89 7.61 -3.04 -15.80
CA ILE A 89 8.22 -2.48 -14.59
C ILE A 89 8.96 -1.18 -14.92
N GLY A 90 8.58 -0.12 -14.20
CA GLY A 90 9.03 1.25 -14.40
C GLY A 90 8.18 2.06 -15.39
N GLN A 91 7.16 1.47 -16.01
CA GLN A 91 6.19 2.17 -16.86
C GLN A 91 4.97 2.62 -16.07
N GLU A 92 4.13 3.42 -16.72
CA GLU A 92 2.82 3.81 -16.19
C GLU A 92 1.72 2.94 -16.81
N LEU A 93 0.87 2.38 -15.96
CA LEU A 93 -0.39 1.74 -16.35
C LEU A 93 -1.55 2.64 -15.95
N THR A 94 -2.52 2.80 -16.85
CA THR A 94 -3.71 3.61 -16.60
C THR A 94 -4.95 2.74 -16.53
N PHE A 95 -5.71 2.87 -15.45
CA PHE A 95 -7.00 2.23 -15.26
C PHE A 95 -8.09 3.29 -15.33
N PRO A 96 -8.97 3.28 -16.35
CA PRO A 96 -10.19 4.08 -16.32
C PRO A 96 -11.06 3.61 -15.16
N VAL A 97 -11.58 4.56 -14.37
CA VAL A 97 -12.40 4.28 -13.20
C VAL A 97 -13.60 5.22 -13.19
N SER A 98 -14.81 4.66 -13.10
CA SER A 98 -16.01 5.42 -12.75
C SER A 98 -16.43 5.10 -11.30
N LYS A 99 -16.95 6.10 -10.59
CA LYS A 99 -17.49 5.93 -9.25
C LYS A 99 -18.99 5.61 -9.30
N ASP A 100 -19.42 4.69 -8.44
CA ASP A 100 -20.82 4.43 -8.13
C ASP A 100 -20.99 4.45 -6.60
N GLY A 101 -21.37 5.63 -6.07
CA GLY A 101 -21.20 5.92 -4.65
C GLY A 101 -19.73 5.84 -4.23
N ASP A 102 -19.45 5.00 -3.23
CA ASP A 102 -18.08 4.70 -2.79
C ASP A 102 -17.42 3.58 -3.60
N ASN A 103 -18.17 2.85 -4.43
CA ASN A 103 -17.64 1.75 -5.24
C ASN A 103 -16.92 2.27 -6.50
N LEU A 104 -16.06 1.43 -7.06
CA LEU A 104 -15.35 1.71 -8.31
C LEU A 104 -15.78 0.72 -9.38
N GLN A 105 -15.90 1.19 -10.62
CA GLN A 105 -16.08 0.36 -11.79
C GLN A 105 -14.88 0.51 -12.71
N THR A 106 -14.26 -0.60 -13.08
CA THR A 106 -13.08 -0.63 -13.96
C THR A 106 -12.95 -2.00 -14.62
N GLY A 107 -12.51 -2.05 -15.87
CA GLY A 107 -12.27 -3.32 -16.58
C GLY A 107 -13.48 -4.26 -16.67
N GLY A 108 -14.71 -3.74 -16.60
CA GLY A 108 -15.94 -4.54 -16.56
C GLY A 108 -16.27 -5.18 -15.21
N ILE A 109 -15.51 -4.86 -14.15
CA ILE A 109 -15.72 -5.34 -12.78
C ILE A 109 -16.18 -4.17 -11.90
N THR A 110 -17.09 -4.45 -10.96
CA THR A 110 -17.41 -3.54 -9.85
C THR A 110 -16.58 -3.94 -8.64
N LEU A 111 -15.72 -3.03 -8.18
CA LEU A 111 -14.95 -3.15 -6.95
C LEU A 111 -15.74 -2.45 -5.82
N VAL A 112 -16.24 -3.25 -4.89
CA VAL A 112 -17.03 -2.78 -3.76
C VAL A 112 -16.10 -2.24 -2.69
N LYS A 113 -16.33 -1.00 -2.24
CA LYS A 113 -15.60 -0.42 -1.11
C LYS A 113 -15.86 -1.24 0.14
N GLN A 114 -14.79 -1.69 0.80
CA GLN A 114 -14.92 -2.43 2.05
C GLN A 114 -15.12 -1.48 3.22
N ALA A 115 -15.82 -1.95 4.26
CA ALA A 115 -16.09 -1.16 5.45
C ALA A 115 -14.78 -0.74 6.11
N ALA A 116 -14.68 0.53 6.48
CA ALA A 116 -13.51 1.06 7.17
C ALA A 116 -13.32 0.34 8.51
N LYS A 117 -12.09 -0.10 8.77
CA LYS A 117 -11.65 -0.72 10.03
C LYS A 117 -10.33 -0.08 10.45
N ASN A 118 -10.44 1.18 10.86
CA ASN A 118 -9.29 2.00 11.23
C ASN A 118 -8.53 1.35 12.40
N GLN A 119 -7.23 1.14 12.21
CA GLN A 119 -6.33 0.55 13.19
C GLN A 119 -4.99 1.27 13.19
N ASP A 120 -4.26 1.24 14.30
CA ASP A 120 -3.01 2.01 14.44
C ASP A 120 -1.93 1.62 13.42
N LEU A 121 -2.01 0.41 12.86
CA LEU A 121 -1.10 -0.07 11.83
C LEU A 121 -1.52 0.28 10.39
N ASP A 122 -2.69 0.89 10.15
CA ASP A 122 -3.07 1.31 8.80
C ASP A 122 -2.01 2.25 8.21
N GLY A 123 -1.46 1.86 7.05
CA GLY A 123 -0.41 2.58 6.36
C GLY A 123 0.43 1.70 5.44
N LEU A 124 1.36 2.35 4.73
CA LEU A 124 2.47 1.70 4.03
C LEU A 124 3.71 1.64 4.93
N TRP A 125 4.23 0.43 5.13
CA TRP A 125 5.38 0.17 6.00
C TRP A 125 6.53 -0.46 5.23
N HIS A 126 7.75 -0.10 5.59
CA HIS A 126 9.01 -0.68 5.10
C HIS A 126 9.72 -1.42 6.22
N ILE A 127 10.27 -2.59 5.94
CA ILE A 127 11.16 -3.23 6.91
C ILE A 127 12.49 -2.47 6.97
N THR A 128 12.85 -1.99 8.16
CA THR A 128 14.04 -1.16 8.39
C THR A 128 15.04 -1.83 9.34
N GLY A 129 14.59 -2.81 10.12
CA GLY A 129 15.47 -3.60 10.97
C GLY A 129 14.99 -5.02 11.15
N ARG A 130 15.91 -5.91 11.51
CA ARG A 130 15.57 -7.28 11.94
C ARG A 130 16.60 -7.82 12.91
N LYS A 131 16.22 -8.78 13.74
CA LYS A 131 17.15 -9.49 14.61
C LYS A 131 17.99 -10.52 13.83
N GLN A 132 19.29 -10.54 14.08
CA GLN A 132 20.22 -11.59 13.63
C GLN A 132 21.03 -12.07 14.84
N GLY A 133 20.81 -13.31 15.25
CA GLY A 133 21.29 -13.80 16.55
C GLY A 133 20.66 -12.97 17.67
N ASP A 134 21.50 -12.30 18.47
CA ASP A 134 21.06 -11.41 19.55
C ASP A 134 21.05 -9.92 19.20
N ASN A 135 21.51 -9.56 18.00
CA ASN A 135 21.66 -8.15 17.60
C ASN A 135 20.54 -7.71 16.66
N ILE A 136 20.10 -6.46 16.79
CA ILE A 136 19.30 -5.80 15.76
C ILE A 136 20.24 -5.31 14.67
N VAL A 137 19.97 -5.73 13.44
CA VAL A 137 20.69 -5.30 12.24
C VAL A 137 19.77 -4.43 11.42
N GLN A 138 20.26 -3.23 11.08
CA GLN A 138 19.56 -2.29 10.21
C GLN A 138 19.59 -2.79 8.77
N ILE A 139 18.46 -2.66 8.09
CA ILE A 139 18.28 -2.98 6.68
C ILE A 139 18.43 -1.66 5.92
N HIS A 140 19.43 -1.61 5.03
CA HIS A 140 19.68 -0.43 4.22
C HIS A 140 18.45 -0.11 3.36
N GLN A 141 18.05 1.16 3.35
CA GLN A 141 16.97 1.67 2.51
C GLN A 141 17.51 2.30 1.21
N THR A 142 18.78 2.10 0.90
CA THR A 142 19.43 2.60 -0.32
C THR A 142 19.22 1.63 -1.48
N GLY A 143 18.91 2.16 -2.66
CA GLY A 143 18.65 1.34 -3.85
C GLY A 143 17.15 1.05 -4.02
N THR A 144 16.85 0.04 -4.84
CA THR A 144 15.48 -0.25 -5.28
C THR A 144 14.84 -1.40 -4.51
N ARG A 145 15.65 -2.34 -3.99
CA ARG A 145 15.14 -3.48 -3.22
C ARG A 145 14.42 -3.03 -1.96
N LYS A 146 13.18 -3.49 -1.77
CA LYS A 146 12.39 -3.22 -0.56
C LYS A 146 11.47 -4.37 -0.23
N THR A 147 11.19 -4.51 1.07
CA THR A 147 10.07 -5.34 1.56
C THR A 147 9.11 -4.39 2.24
N ILE A 148 7.88 -4.35 1.71
CA ILE A 148 6.85 -3.43 2.15
C ILE A 148 5.62 -4.18 2.62
N LYS A 149 4.84 -3.56 3.50
CA LYS A 149 3.53 -4.04 3.93
C LYS A 149 2.51 -2.92 3.82
N LEU A 150 1.46 -3.14 3.06
CA LEU A 150 0.28 -2.29 3.01
C LEU A 150 -0.72 -2.84 4.01
N LEU A 151 -1.24 -1.99 4.89
CA LEU A 151 -2.34 -2.31 5.81
C LEU A 151 -3.41 -1.24 5.68
N VAL A 152 -4.64 -1.63 5.37
CA VAL A 152 -5.76 -0.69 5.27
C VAL A 152 -7.10 -1.38 5.43
N ASP A 153 -8.04 -0.79 6.18
CA ASP A 153 -9.42 -1.29 6.36
C ASP A 153 -9.49 -2.75 6.84
N GLY A 154 -8.50 -3.20 7.61
CA GLY A 154 -8.39 -4.58 8.08
C GLY A 154 -7.94 -5.59 7.01
N TYR A 155 -7.44 -5.11 5.87
CA TYR A 155 -6.72 -5.90 4.88
C TYR A 155 -5.23 -5.61 4.91
N PHE A 156 -4.43 -6.60 4.57
CA PHE A 156 -3.00 -6.41 4.42
C PHE A 156 -2.44 -7.17 3.22
N GLN A 157 -1.29 -6.70 2.76
CA GLN A 157 -0.40 -7.45 1.90
C GLN A 157 1.04 -7.06 2.23
N TRP A 158 1.93 -8.04 2.38
CA TRP A 158 3.37 -7.79 2.33
C TRP A 158 3.94 -8.29 1.01
N MET A 159 5.00 -7.64 0.53
CA MET A 159 5.71 -8.04 -0.70
C MET A 159 7.19 -7.74 -0.59
N ALA A 160 8.02 -8.62 -1.17
CA ALA A 160 9.45 -8.44 -1.30
C ALA A 160 9.81 -8.25 -2.78
N ILE A 161 10.27 -7.05 -3.14
CA ILE A 161 10.46 -6.61 -4.52
C ILE A 161 11.82 -5.93 -4.72
N ASP A 162 12.28 -5.90 -5.95
CA ASP A 162 13.37 -5.03 -6.40
C ASP A 162 13.01 -4.47 -7.78
N PRO A 163 12.42 -3.26 -7.86
CA PRO A 163 12.03 -2.64 -9.12
C PRO A 163 13.21 -2.38 -10.06
N GLY A 164 14.40 -2.10 -9.52
CA GLY A 164 15.60 -1.83 -10.33
C GLY A 164 16.16 -3.10 -10.97
N ALA A 165 16.18 -4.21 -10.21
CA ALA A 165 16.52 -5.52 -10.75
C ALA A 165 15.33 -6.23 -11.42
N LYS A 166 14.14 -5.63 -11.39
CA LYS A 166 12.88 -6.19 -11.91
C LYS A 166 12.55 -7.56 -11.33
N THR A 167 12.76 -7.73 -10.02
CA THR A 167 12.50 -9.02 -9.35
C THR A 167 11.35 -8.92 -8.37
N PHE A 168 10.53 -9.98 -8.35
CA PHE A 168 9.49 -10.20 -7.36
C PHE A 168 9.81 -11.49 -6.60
N SER A 169 10.06 -11.37 -5.30
CA SER A 169 10.48 -12.51 -4.48
C SER A 169 9.28 -13.25 -3.87
N GLY A 170 8.16 -12.57 -3.67
CA GLY A 170 6.93 -13.16 -3.14
C GLY A 170 6.10 -12.19 -2.32
N THR A 171 4.87 -12.62 -2.03
CA THR A 171 3.87 -11.86 -1.28
C THR A 171 2.97 -12.79 -0.50
N GLY A 172 2.38 -12.28 0.57
CA GLY A 172 1.23 -12.86 1.23
C GLY A 172 0.31 -11.77 1.74
N GLY A 173 -0.97 -12.09 1.94
CA GLY A 173 -1.94 -11.11 2.38
C GLY A 173 -3.28 -11.73 2.73
N GLY A 174 -4.18 -10.87 3.17
CA GLY A 174 -5.49 -11.26 3.66
C GLY A 174 -6.03 -10.24 4.62
N HIS A 175 -6.60 -10.72 5.74
CA HIS A 175 -7.12 -9.86 6.79
C HIS A 175 -6.13 -9.70 7.93
N TYR A 176 -6.15 -8.52 8.56
CA TYR A 176 -5.35 -8.29 9.75
C TYR A 176 -6.16 -7.64 10.88
N THR A 177 -5.67 -7.86 12.10
CA THR A 177 -6.10 -7.14 13.30
C THR A 177 -4.90 -6.64 14.09
N PHE A 178 -5.04 -5.51 14.76
CA PHE A 178 -4.08 -5.00 15.73
C PHE A 178 -4.83 -4.52 16.97
N ILE A 179 -4.84 -5.37 18.00
CA ILE A 179 -5.63 -5.17 19.22
C ILE A 179 -4.76 -5.55 20.41
N ASP A 180 -4.69 -4.68 21.43
CA ASP A 180 -3.97 -4.92 22.68
C ASP A 180 -2.51 -5.41 22.49
N GLY A 181 -1.79 -4.82 21.53
CA GLY A 181 -0.41 -5.19 21.21
C GLY A 181 -0.24 -6.53 20.49
N LYS A 182 -1.33 -7.11 19.97
CA LYS A 182 -1.31 -8.31 19.15
C LYS A 182 -1.63 -7.99 17.70
N TYR A 183 -0.73 -8.38 16.81
CA TYR A 183 -0.94 -8.32 15.37
C TYR A 183 -1.35 -9.71 14.87
N GLY A 184 -2.59 -9.86 14.42
CA GLY A 184 -3.13 -11.10 13.87
C GLY A 184 -3.26 -11.04 12.36
N GLU A 185 -2.88 -12.11 11.67
CA GLU A 185 -3.05 -12.27 10.22
C GLU A 185 -3.93 -13.49 9.92
N HIS A 186 -4.94 -13.32 9.07
CA HIS A 186 -5.68 -14.40 8.43
C HIS A 186 -5.34 -14.41 6.94
N ILE A 187 -4.70 -15.49 6.49
CA ILE A 187 -4.10 -15.58 5.16
C ILE A 187 -5.17 -15.92 4.12
N LEU A 188 -5.40 -15.02 3.16
CA LEU A 188 -6.26 -15.27 2.01
C LEU A 188 -5.48 -15.72 0.78
N PHE A 189 -4.21 -15.33 0.67
CA PHE A 189 -3.35 -15.71 -0.43
C PHE A 189 -1.88 -15.69 -0.02
N PHE A 190 -1.08 -16.59 -0.61
CA PHE A 190 0.36 -16.64 -0.38
C PHE A 190 1.09 -17.18 -1.62
N SER A 191 1.94 -16.36 -2.24
CA SER A 191 2.51 -16.66 -3.55
C SER A 191 3.51 -17.81 -3.58
N ARG A 192 4.06 -18.19 -2.42
CA ARG A 192 5.07 -19.25 -2.30
C ARG A 192 4.49 -20.60 -1.86
N ASP A 193 3.30 -20.61 -1.27
CA ASP A 193 2.71 -21.83 -0.71
C ASP A 193 1.20 -21.67 -0.47
N ASN A 194 0.39 -22.12 -1.43
CA ASN A 194 -1.07 -22.06 -1.33
C ASN A 194 -1.63 -22.93 -0.19
N SER A 195 -0.87 -23.91 0.35
CA SER A 195 -1.34 -24.71 1.50
C SER A 195 -1.50 -23.89 2.79
N ARG A 196 -1.06 -22.63 2.78
CA ARG A 196 -1.16 -21.69 3.90
C ARG A 196 -2.39 -20.80 3.85
N VAL A 197 -3.21 -20.87 2.81
CA VAL A 197 -4.50 -20.18 2.80
C VAL A 197 -5.35 -20.66 3.99
N ASP A 198 -6.09 -19.74 4.60
CA ASP A 198 -6.87 -19.90 5.82
C ASP A 198 -6.05 -20.07 7.12
N ALA A 199 -4.72 -20.09 7.03
CA ALA A 199 -3.88 -20.06 8.23
C ALA A 199 -4.09 -18.76 9.02
N HIS A 200 -4.07 -18.90 10.35
CA HIS A 200 -4.11 -17.79 11.27
C HIS A 200 -2.77 -17.68 11.98
N LEU A 201 -2.15 -16.50 11.88
CA LEU A 201 -0.87 -16.20 12.52
C LEU A 201 -1.10 -15.10 13.57
N SER A 202 -0.35 -15.17 14.67
CA SER A 202 -0.42 -14.19 15.74
C SER A 202 0.98 -13.78 16.15
N PHE A 203 1.18 -12.48 16.25
CA PHE A 203 2.44 -11.83 16.54
C PHE A 203 2.26 -10.82 17.68
N ASP A 204 3.33 -10.59 18.42
CA ASP A 204 3.47 -9.43 19.28
C ASP A 204 3.79 -8.21 18.41
N GLY A 205 3.10 -7.10 18.68
CA GLY A 205 3.28 -5.85 17.96
C GLY A 205 3.28 -4.65 18.91
N GLU A 206 4.24 -3.74 18.73
CA GLU A 206 4.36 -2.53 19.55
C GLU A 206 4.86 -1.36 18.71
N ILE A 207 4.22 -0.19 18.81
CA ILE A 207 4.69 1.03 18.15
C ILE A 207 5.55 1.82 19.13
N LYS A 208 6.84 1.99 18.84
CA LYS A 208 7.80 2.79 19.60
C LYS A 208 8.38 3.89 18.73
N ASN A 209 8.24 5.14 19.15
CA ASN A 209 8.82 6.28 18.43
C ASN A 209 8.44 6.32 16.93
N GLY A 210 7.24 5.85 16.56
CA GLY A 210 6.78 5.77 15.18
C GLY A 210 7.24 4.52 14.41
N GLU A 211 8.05 3.66 15.01
CA GLU A 211 8.46 2.37 14.45
C GLU A 211 7.60 1.23 15.01
N TRP A 212 7.15 0.34 14.15
CA TRP A 212 6.44 -0.86 14.54
C TRP A 212 7.41 -2.01 14.74
N HIS A 213 7.52 -2.46 15.99
CA HIS A 213 8.22 -3.67 16.38
C HIS A 213 7.29 -4.86 16.26
N HIS A 214 7.60 -5.77 15.34
CA HIS A 214 6.84 -6.98 15.03
C HIS A 214 7.66 -8.20 15.47
N SER A 215 7.11 -9.08 16.28
CA SER A 215 7.82 -10.31 16.68
C SER A 215 6.88 -11.48 16.94
N GLY A 216 7.40 -12.70 16.84
CA GLY A 216 6.62 -13.92 17.05
C GLY A 216 7.24 -15.08 16.31
N LEU A 217 6.40 -16.02 15.87
CA LEU A 217 6.82 -17.14 15.05
C LEU A 217 6.36 -16.93 13.61
N SER A 218 7.28 -17.07 12.66
CA SER A 218 6.95 -17.13 11.25
C SER A 218 6.00 -18.29 10.94
N SER A 219 5.46 -18.31 9.73
CA SER A 219 4.65 -19.42 9.23
C SER A 219 5.37 -20.78 9.32
N LYS A 220 6.71 -20.80 9.29
CA LYS A 220 7.53 -22.02 9.41
C LYS A 220 7.86 -22.40 10.87
N GLY A 221 7.47 -21.60 11.84
CA GLY A 221 7.76 -21.80 13.26
C GLY A 221 9.07 -21.16 13.72
N ASP A 222 9.83 -20.52 12.83
CA ASP A 222 11.07 -19.82 13.21
C ASP A 222 10.77 -18.48 13.90
N PRO A 223 11.48 -18.12 14.98
CA PRO A 223 11.28 -16.84 15.65
C PRO A 223 11.69 -15.68 14.74
N ILE A 224 10.87 -14.64 14.73
CA ILE A 224 11.13 -13.40 14.02
C ILE A 224 11.07 -12.20 14.96
N TYR A 225 11.88 -11.20 14.63
CA TYR A 225 11.79 -9.87 15.20
C TYR A 225 12.20 -8.89 14.11
N GLU A 226 11.26 -8.04 13.73
CA GLU A 226 11.34 -7.11 12.62
C GLU A 226 10.95 -5.72 13.11
N ILE A 227 11.59 -4.70 12.57
CA ILE A 227 11.28 -3.30 12.81
C ILE A 227 10.81 -2.73 11.48
N TRP A 228 9.66 -2.10 11.52
CA TRP A 228 8.99 -1.51 10.38
C TRP A 228 8.84 0.00 10.59
N SER A 229 9.20 0.79 9.60
CA SER A 229 9.01 2.24 9.61
C SER A 229 8.00 2.62 8.55
N ARG A 230 7.15 3.60 8.84
CA ARG A 230 6.13 4.08 7.89
C ARG A 230 6.82 4.81 6.74
N ASP A 231 6.31 4.60 5.51
CA ASP A 231 6.74 5.38 4.35
C ASP A 231 6.20 6.80 4.50
N THR A 232 7.00 7.69 5.06
CA THR A 232 6.71 9.12 5.10
C THR A 232 7.37 9.75 3.88
N GLN A 233 6.70 9.68 2.73
CA GLN A 233 7.15 10.44 1.55
C GLN A 233 7.28 11.94 1.86
#